data_AF-A0A8J2RXW2-F1
#
_entry.id   AF-A0A8J2RXW2-F1
#
_cell.length_a   1.000
_cell.length_b   1.000
_cell.length_c   1.000
_cell.angle_alpha   90.00
_cell.angle_beta   90.00
_cell.angle_gamma   90.00
#
_symmetry.space_group_name_H-M   'P 1'
#
loop_
_entity.id
_entity.type
_entity.pdbx_description
1 polymer ?
#
loop_
_entity_poly.entity_id
_entity_poly.type
_entity_poly.pdbx_seq_one_letter_code
_entity_poly.pdbx_strand_id
1 'polypeptide(L)'
;MPITKICCICGISSNKKIKDQNSRTFFVFPNPNSKSKAASQPFEKNLLEKRLAAWKNVVGSNFDKCKIGLTCVCSDHFHAGQPAHLCNPKDIDWIPSKNLDILVEEQSGNCQDASVESQHASSGKYF
;
A
#
# COMPACT_ATOMS: atom_id res chain seq x y z
N MET A 1 -14.00 10.63 -13.07
CA MET A 1 -13.91 10.47 -11.60
C MET A 1 -12.56 10.99 -11.12
N PRO A 2 -12.47 11.69 -9.98
CA PRO A 2 -11.18 12.10 -9.44
C PRO A 2 -10.32 10.87 -9.13
N ILE A 3 -9.05 10.92 -9.53
CA ILE A 3 -8.08 9.87 -9.19
C ILE A 3 -7.80 9.97 -7.69
N THR A 4 -8.33 9.02 -6.93
CA THR A 4 -8.06 8.87 -5.50
C THR A 4 -6.75 8.11 -5.32
N LYS A 5 -5.84 8.65 -4.52
CA LYS A 5 -4.63 7.93 -4.08
C LYS A 5 -4.99 7.09 -2.87
N ILE A 6 -4.60 5.81 -2.87
CA ILE A 6 -4.82 4.87 -1.76
C ILE A 6 -3.46 4.38 -1.28
N CYS A 7 -3.21 4.48 0.02
CA CYS A 7 -1.97 3.98 0.61
C CYS A 7 -1.95 2.44 0.57
N CYS A 8 -0.89 1.88 0.00
CA CYS A 8 -0.71 0.43 -0.11
C CYS A 8 -0.39 -0.28 1.21
N ILE A 9 -0.17 0.47 2.30
CA ILE A 9 0.17 -0.09 3.62
C ILE A 9 -1.05 -0.07 4.54
N CYS A 10 -1.72 1.07 4.67
CA CYS A 10 -2.85 1.23 5.59
C CYS A 10 -4.22 1.39 4.91
N GLY A 11 -4.30 1.34 3.57
CA GLY A 11 -5.56 1.48 2.82
C GLY A 11 -6.20 2.88 2.85
N ILE A 12 -5.59 3.84 3.56
CA ILE A 12 -6.12 5.19 3.71
C ILE A 12 -6.07 5.94 2.37
N SER A 13 -7.15 6.66 2.05
CA SER A 13 -7.28 7.39 0.80
C SER A 13 -7.13 8.90 0.94
N SER A 14 -6.66 9.56 -0.11
CA SER A 14 -6.57 11.03 -0.18
C SER A 14 -7.96 11.65 -0.39
N ASN A 15 -8.75 11.81 0.66
CA ASN A 15 -10.04 12.51 0.56
C ASN A 15 -9.82 14.02 0.43
N LYS A 16 -10.00 14.58 -0.77
CA LYS A 16 -9.82 16.01 -1.07
C LYS A 16 -10.77 16.96 -0.30
N LYS A 17 -11.78 16.44 0.39
CA LYS A 17 -12.86 17.24 0.99
C LYS A 17 -12.59 17.72 2.41
N ILE A 18 -11.55 17.22 3.09
CA ILE A 18 -11.20 17.64 4.45
C ILE A 18 -9.76 18.14 4.40
N LYS A 19 -9.59 19.46 4.55
CA LYS A 19 -8.30 20.11 4.79
C LYS A 19 -8.15 20.29 6.30
N ASP A 20 -8.09 19.18 7.01
CA ASP A 20 -7.56 19.16 8.36
C ASP A 20 -6.05 19.41 8.31
N GLN A 21 -5.50 20.08 9.33
CA GLN A 21 -4.06 20.32 9.47
C GLN A 21 -3.23 19.02 9.51
N ASN A 22 -3.90 17.87 9.57
CA ASN A 22 -3.34 16.53 9.56
C ASN A 22 -3.44 15.83 8.19
N SER A 23 -3.60 16.61 7.10
CA SER A 23 -3.73 16.05 5.75
C SER A 23 -2.46 15.30 5.35
N ARG A 24 -2.53 13.98 5.27
CA ARG A 24 -1.42 13.12 4.89
C ARG A 24 -1.00 13.40 3.45
N THR A 25 0.31 13.42 3.23
CA THR A 25 0.91 13.43 1.89
C THR A 25 1.02 12.01 1.37
N PHE A 26 0.93 11.84 0.05
CA PHE A 26 0.93 10.54 -0.61
C PHE A 26 2.01 10.49 -1.69
N PHE A 27 3.00 9.63 -1.49
CA PHE A 27 4.17 9.45 -2.33
C PHE A 27 3.97 8.25 -3.26
N VAL A 28 4.08 8.49 -4.56
CA VAL A 28 3.92 7.44 -5.58
C VAL A 28 5.16 6.56 -5.60
N PHE A 29 4.98 5.29 -5.94
CA PHE A 29 6.10 4.37 -6.11
C PHE A 29 7.13 4.89 -7.12
N PRO A 30 8.43 4.64 -6.89
CA PRO A 30 9.48 5.02 -7.83
C PRO A 30 9.21 4.43 -9.23
N ASN A 31 9.34 5.25 -10.27
CA ASN A 31 9.12 4.83 -11.65
C ASN A 31 10.41 4.99 -12.49
N PRO A 32 11.20 3.91 -12.66
CA PRO A 32 12.44 3.95 -13.45
C PRO A 32 12.21 4.14 -14.95
N ASN A 33 10.96 4.01 -15.43
CA ASN A 33 10.58 4.23 -16.82
C ASN A 33 9.90 5.59 -17.04
N SER A 34 9.91 6.47 -16.03
CA SER A 34 9.37 7.82 -16.19
C SER A 34 10.19 8.61 -17.21
N LYS A 35 9.58 9.58 -17.89
CA LYS A 35 10.29 10.51 -18.78
C LYS A 35 11.07 11.60 -18.04
N SER A 36 11.33 11.40 -16.74
CA SER A 36 12.03 12.38 -15.91
C SER A 36 13.54 12.35 -16.20
N LYS A 37 14.21 13.48 -15.96
CA LYS A 37 15.67 13.56 -16.06
C LYS A 37 16.35 12.51 -15.16
N ALA A 38 15.78 12.27 -13.98
CA ALA A 38 16.26 11.27 -13.03
C ALA A 38 16.21 9.83 -13.59
N ALA A 39 15.19 9.47 -14.34
CA ALA A 39 15.10 8.15 -14.98
C ALA A 39 15.94 8.05 -16.27
N SER A 40 16.48 9.16 -16.77
CA SER A 40 17.28 9.21 -17.99
C SER A 40 18.76 8.92 -17.75
N GLN A 41 19.26 9.18 -16.53
CA GLN A 41 20.64 8.88 -16.15
C GLN A 41 20.77 7.41 -15.72
N PRO A 42 21.74 6.64 -16.24
CA PRO A 42 21.89 5.20 -15.92
C PRO A 42 22.03 4.92 -14.42
N PHE A 43 22.79 5.76 -13.71
CA PHE A 43 23.01 5.64 -12.28
C PHE A 43 21.73 5.86 -11.46
N GLU A 44 21.02 6.95 -11.73
CA GLU A 44 19.76 7.28 -11.04
C GLU A 44 18.64 6.29 -11.40
N LYS A 45 18.62 5.78 -12.63
CA LYS A 45 17.72 4.68 -13.02
C LYS A 45 17.97 3.43 -12.18
N ASN A 46 19.22 3.02 -11.98
CA ASN A 46 19.54 1.88 -11.13
C ASN A 46 19.09 2.08 -9.68
N LEU A 47 19.22 3.30 -9.15
CA LEU A 47 18.72 3.65 -7.81
C LEU A 47 17.18 3.62 -7.75
N LEU A 48 16.49 4.09 -8.79
CA LEU A 48 15.02 4.00 -8.88
C LEU A 48 14.54 2.55 -8.91
N GLU A 49 15.21 1.68 -9.67
CA GLU A 49 14.91 0.25 -9.72
C GLU A 49 15.11 -0.43 -8.37
N LYS A 50 16.23 -0.16 -7.70
CA LYS A 50 16.50 -0.65 -6.33
C LYS A 50 15.47 -0.16 -5.33
N ARG A 51 15.13 1.12 -5.37
CA ARG A 51 14.12 1.70 -4.47
C ARG A 51 12.74 1.11 -4.72
N LEU A 52 12.36 0.94 -5.99
CA LEU A 52 11.09 0.31 -6.38
C LEU A 52 11.01 -1.12 -5.84
N ALA A 53 12.06 -1.93 -6.03
CA ALA A 53 12.11 -3.29 -5.51
C ALA A 53 11.99 -3.32 -3.98
N ALA A 54 12.70 -2.43 -3.28
CA ALA A 54 12.63 -2.36 -1.83
C ALA A 54 11.24 -1.95 -1.33
N TRP A 55 10.59 -0.96 -1.96
CA TRP A 55 9.22 -0.58 -1.60
C TRP A 55 8.22 -1.71 -1.84
N LYS A 56 8.36 -2.45 -2.95
CA LYS A 56 7.54 -3.64 -3.24
C LYS A 56 7.71 -4.71 -2.17
N ASN A 57 8.94 -4.95 -1.72
CA ASN A 57 9.22 -5.91 -0.65
C ASN A 57 8.55 -5.50 0.67
N VAL A 58 8.49 -4.20 0.99
CA VAL A 58 7.80 -3.72 2.19
C VAL A 58 6.30 -3.97 2.11
N VAL A 59 5.65 -3.61 1.00
CA VAL A 59 4.18 -3.73 0.89
C VAL A 59 3.70 -5.15 0.57
N GLY A 60 4.59 -6.00 0.06
CA GLY A 60 4.29 -7.37 -0.34
C GLY A 60 3.11 -7.45 -1.33
N SER A 61 2.23 -8.41 -1.10
CA SER A 61 1.05 -8.68 -1.95
C SER A 61 0.07 -7.52 -2.05
N ASN A 62 0.14 -6.52 -1.14
CA ASN A 62 -0.73 -5.35 -1.22
C ASN A 62 -0.42 -4.45 -2.42
N PHE A 63 0.78 -4.57 -3.00
CA PHE A 63 1.13 -3.91 -4.26
C PHE A 63 0.16 -4.29 -5.39
N ASP A 64 -0.16 -5.57 -5.51
CA ASP A 64 -0.98 -6.12 -6.60
C ASP A 64 -2.49 -5.98 -6.36
N LYS A 65 -2.90 -5.86 -5.09
CA LYS A 65 -4.30 -5.65 -4.69
C LYS A 65 -4.81 -4.24 -5.02
N CYS A 66 -3.91 -3.27 -5.20
CA CYS A 66 -4.28 -1.89 -5.49
C CYS A 66 -4.76 -1.73 -6.95
N LYS A 67 -5.97 -2.19 -7.24
CA LYS A 67 -6.59 -2.18 -8.58
C LYS A 67 -7.21 -0.83 -8.98
N ILE A 68 -7.34 0.13 -8.06
CA ILE A 68 -8.06 1.39 -8.28
C ILE A 68 -7.24 2.57 -7.74
N GLY A 69 -6.46 3.22 -8.60
CA GLY A 69 -5.70 4.43 -8.28
C GLY A 69 -4.18 4.32 -8.45
N LEU A 70 -3.47 5.43 -8.28
CA LEU A 70 -2.00 5.46 -8.26
C LEU A 70 -1.50 4.82 -6.97
N THR A 71 -0.85 3.66 -7.06
CA THR A 71 -0.17 3.00 -5.94
C THR A 71 0.77 3.97 -5.24
N CYS A 72 0.57 4.14 -3.93
CA CYS A 72 1.30 5.14 -3.16
C CYS A 72 1.44 4.75 -1.69
N VAL A 73 2.28 5.47 -0.98
CA VAL A 73 2.49 5.33 0.47
C VAL A 73 2.28 6.68 1.12
N CYS A 74 1.56 6.72 2.24
CA CYS A 74 1.32 7.97 2.97
C CYS A 74 2.49 8.35 3.90
N SER A 75 2.49 9.60 4.37
CA SER A 75 3.53 10.16 5.27
C SER A 75 3.86 9.28 6.46
N ASP A 76 2.84 8.64 7.05
CA ASP A 76 2.93 7.94 8.34
C ASP A 76 3.92 6.78 8.34
N HIS A 77 4.28 6.28 7.16
CA HIS A 77 5.21 5.15 6.99
C HIS A 77 6.67 5.59 6.83
N PHE A 78 6.94 6.89 6.93
CA PHE A 78 8.27 7.49 6.97
C PHE A 78 8.46 8.22 8.30
N HIS A 79 9.66 8.16 8.88
CA HIS A 79 10.02 8.83 10.12
C HIS A 79 9.95 10.35 9.99
N ALA A 80 10.50 10.90 8.90
CA ALA A 80 10.43 12.32 8.57
C ALA A 80 9.11 12.72 7.86
N GLY A 81 8.16 11.80 7.71
CA GLY A 81 6.89 12.04 7.00
C GLY A 81 7.02 12.10 5.48
N GLN A 82 8.22 11.85 4.93
CA GLN A 82 8.48 11.84 3.49
C GLN A 82 9.66 10.92 3.13
N PRO A 83 9.71 10.41 1.89
CA PRO A 83 10.83 9.63 1.41
C PRO A 83 12.11 10.46 1.27
N ALA A 84 13.24 9.88 1.65
CA ALA A 84 14.56 10.48 1.47
C ALA A 84 14.94 10.69 -0.01
N HIS A 85 15.96 11.50 -0.26
CA HIS A 85 16.45 11.84 -1.59
C HIS A 85 17.04 10.64 -2.34
N LEU A 86 16.85 10.57 -3.68
CA LEU A 86 17.15 9.39 -4.50
C LEU A 86 18.54 8.79 -4.28
N CYS A 87 19.52 9.68 -4.13
CA CYS A 87 20.93 9.34 -4.03
C CYS A 87 21.40 9.04 -2.59
N ASN A 88 20.49 8.96 -1.61
CA ASN A 88 20.83 8.65 -0.22
C ASN A 88 20.22 7.31 0.25
N PRO A 89 20.70 6.17 -0.26
CA PRO A 89 20.13 4.86 0.05
C PRO A 89 20.34 4.38 1.51
N LYS A 90 21.18 5.08 2.28
CA LYS A 90 21.46 4.76 3.68
C LYS A 90 20.48 5.44 4.66
N ASP A 91 19.66 6.35 4.16
CA ASP A 91 18.65 7.02 4.96
C ASP A 91 17.56 6.03 5.41
N ILE A 92 17.07 6.16 6.64
CA ILE A 92 16.00 5.30 7.15
C ILE A 92 14.69 5.51 6.37
N ASP A 93 14.47 6.72 5.86
CA ASP A 93 13.31 7.08 5.04
C ASP A 93 13.55 6.81 3.55
N TRP A 94 14.63 6.10 3.22
CA TRP A 94 14.85 5.59 1.87
C TRP A 94 13.73 4.64 1.45
N ILE A 95 13.21 3.87 2.40
CA ILE A 95 12.08 2.97 2.26
C ILE A 95 11.03 3.28 3.33
N PRO A 96 9.74 2.99 3.08
CA PRO A 96 8.76 3.01 4.14
C PRO A 96 9.10 1.92 5.16
N SER A 97 9.18 2.29 6.43
CA SER A 97 9.63 1.39 7.50
C SER A 97 8.83 1.53 8.79
N LYS A 98 7.98 2.55 8.88
CA LYS A 98 7.18 2.85 10.08
C LYS A 98 5.75 2.32 9.93
N ASN A 99 5.15 1.88 11.04
CA ASN A 99 3.75 1.41 11.11
C ASN A 99 3.43 0.29 10.11
N LEU A 100 4.31 -0.71 9.99
CA LEU A 100 4.14 -1.83 9.05
C LEU A 100 3.29 -2.97 9.62
N ASP A 101 3.01 -2.98 10.92
CA ASP A 101 2.24 -4.05 11.59
C ASP A 101 0.81 -4.17 11.03
N ILE A 102 0.30 -3.09 10.45
CA ILE A 102 -1.00 -3.00 9.76
C ILE A 102 -1.05 -3.95 8.54
N LEU A 103 0.09 -4.31 7.96
CA LEU A 103 0.18 -5.28 6.86
C LEU A 103 -0.09 -6.72 7.33
N VAL A 104 0.14 -7.00 8.62
CA VAL A 104 0.08 -8.35 9.20
C VAL A 104 -1.34 -8.71 9.64
N GLU A 105 -2.15 -7.73 10.03
CA GLU A 105 -3.52 -7.96 10.53
C GLU A 105 -4.48 -8.51 9.48
N GLU A 106 -4.24 -8.31 8.17
CA GLU A 106 -5.05 -8.92 7.11
C GLU A 106 -4.80 -10.43 6.91
N GLN A 107 -3.76 -11.02 7.52
CA GLN A 107 -3.47 -12.47 7.40
C GLN A 107 -3.94 -13.31 8.60
N SER A 108 -4.40 -12.69 9.70
CA SER A 108 -4.82 -13.41 10.92
C SER A 108 -6.30 -13.22 11.28
N GLY A 109 -7.14 -12.81 10.32
CA GLY A 109 -8.60 -12.82 10.45
C GLY A 109 -9.18 -14.22 10.34
N ASN A 110 -8.92 -15.04 11.35
CA ASN A 110 -9.51 -16.35 11.61
C ASN A 110 -11.05 -16.28 11.54
N CYS A 111 -11.67 -17.01 10.61
CA CYS A 111 -13.11 -17.23 10.61
C CYS A 111 -13.49 -18.04 11.86
N GLN A 112 -13.93 -17.37 12.92
CA GLN A 112 -14.61 -18.03 14.04
C GLN A 112 -16.09 -18.19 13.69
N ASP A 113 -16.46 -19.47 13.56
CA ASP A 113 -17.67 -20.10 14.07
C ASP A 113 -18.92 -19.22 14.28
N ALA A 114 -19.94 -19.51 13.46
CA ALA A 114 -21.32 -19.28 13.83
C ALA A 114 -22.12 -20.53 13.47
N SER A 115 -21.98 -21.58 14.27
CA SER A 115 -23.04 -22.54 14.48
C SER A 115 -24.23 -21.84 15.14
N VAL A 116 -25.32 -21.60 14.39
CA VAL A 116 -26.67 -21.61 14.95
C VAL A 116 -27.59 -22.37 14.01
N GLU A 117 -28.24 -23.32 14.63
CA GLU A 117 -29.03 -24.43 14.13
C GLU A 117 -30.50 -24.05 13.84
N SER A 118 -31.13 -24.90 13.00
CA SER A 118 -32.58 -25.13 12.82
C SER A 118 -33.39 -24.22 11.90
N GLN A 119 -34.00 -24.80 10.84
CA GLN A 119 -35.34 -25.41 10.92
C GLN A 119 -35.74 -26.18 9.63
N HIS A 120 -36.35 -27.35 9.87
CA HIS A 120 -37.16 -28.24 9.02
C HIS A 120 -37.73 -27.74 7.67
N ALA A 121 -37.73 -28.59 6.63
CA ALA A 121 -38.85 -29.51 6.33
C ALA A 121 -38.69 -30.28 4.99
N SER A 122 -38.74 -31.61 5.10
CA SER A 122 -39.50 -32.59 4.28
C SER A 122 -39.55 -32.47 2.75
N SER A 123 -39.02 -33.48 2.05
CA SER A 123 -39.84 -34.49 1.33
C SER A 123 -38.96 -35.46 0.51
N GLY A 124 -38.65 -36.61 1.10
CA GLY A 124 -37.98 -37.74 0.43
C GLY A 124 -38.97 -38.86 0.15
N LYS A 125 -39.03 -39.29 -1.11
CA LYS A 125 -39.95 -40.27 -1.69
C LYS A 125 -39.68 -41.70 -1.19
N TYR A 126 -40.79 -42.43 -1.07
CA TYR A 126 -40.98 -43.87 -1.01
C TYR A 126 -39.86 -44.74 -1.63
N PHE A 127 -39.43 -45.76 -0.87
CA PHE A 127 -39.47 -47.17 -1.26
C PHE A 127 -39.70 -48.02 -0.01
#